data_AF-A0A853JAG0-F1
#
_entry.id   AF-A0A853JAG0-F1
#
_cell.length_a   1.000
_cell.length_b   1.000
_cell.length_c   1.000
_cell.angle_alpha   90.00
_cell.angle_beta   90.00
_cell.angle_gamma   90.00
#
_symmetry.space_group_name_H-M   'P 1'
#
loop_
_entity.id
_entity.type
_entity.pdbx_description
1 polymer ?
#
loop_
_entity_poly.entity_id
_entity_poly.type
_entity_poly.pdbx_seq_one_letter_code
_entity_poly.pdbx_strand_id
1 'polypeptide(L)'
;MRGAVFLLAVLSGLCGLAACGREAAPGTSAAAEHLEWRGSSSCADCDGIETVLVLQRDGQAHGYRLSETYLAAEGAARFDDAGSWEVEGAVLRMLGEGGSERRYAVLPDGRLQARDGAGRRLRSGDGEALEPVAVGQDP
;
A
#
# COMPACT_ATOMS: atom_id res chain seq x y z
N MET A 1 -9.63 -52.24 62.32
CA MET A 1 -10.19 -52.50 60.98
C MET A 1 -9.17 -52.04 59.95
N ARG A 2 -8.68 -52.97 59.12
CA ARG A 2 -8.27 -52.85 57.69
C ARG A 2 -7.53 -51.56 57.28
N GLY A 3 -6.31 -51.56 56.73
CA GLY A 3 -5.48 -52.63 56.20
C GLY A 3 -4.49 -52.06 55.17
N ALA A 4 -3.53 -52.91 54.82
CA ALA A 4 -2.72 -52.92 53.58
C ALA A 4 -1.66 -51.84 53.37
N VAL A 5 -0.42 -52.24 53.69
CA VAL A 5 0.80 -51.90 52.94
C VAL A 5 0.62 -52.32 51.48
N PHE A 6 0.91 -51.43 50.53
CA PHE A 6 1.35 -51.82 49.19
C PHE A 6 2.45 -50.87 48.71
N LEU A 7 3.68 -51.38 48.74
CA LEU A 7 4.78 -50.93 47.91
C LEU A 7 4.41 -51.20 46.45
N LEU A 8 4.45 -50.17 45.61
CA LEU A 8 4.68 -50.33 44.17
C LEU A 8 5.58 -49.19 43.69
N ALA A 9 6.82 -49.55 43.43
CA ALA A 9 7.76 -48.75 42.67
C ALA A 9 7.36 -48.73 41.20
N VAL A 10 7.35 -47.56 40.56
CA VAL A 10 7.61 -47.46 39.12
C VAL A 10 8.51 -46.26 38.88
N LEU A 11 9.71 -46.58 38.40
CA LEU A 11 10.73 -45.67 37.91
C LEU A 11 10.32 -45.03 36.57
N SER A 12 11.03 -43.93 36.26
CA SER A 12 11.48 -43.53 34.92
C SER A 12 10.50 -42.81 34.00
N GLY A 13 10.97 -41.65 33.50
CA GLY A 13 10.54 -41.17 32.19
C GLY A 13 10.64 -39.66 31.99
N LEU A 14 11.86 -39.14 31.84
CA LEU A 14 12.09 -37.88 31.14
C LEU A 14 11.42 -37.96 29.75
N CYS A 15 10.43 -37.11 29.51
CA CYS A 15 9.97 -36.73 28.18
C CYS A 15 9.90 -35.20 28.26
N GLY A 16 10.82 -34.45 27.68
CA GLY A 16 11.16 -34.48 26.26
C GLY A 16 10.68 -33.14 25.71
N LEU A 17 11.62 -32.25 25.42
CA LEU A 17 11.38 -30.95 24.81
C LEU A 17 10.53 -31.11 23.54
N ALA A 18 9.26 -30.74 23.62
CA ALA A 18 8.47 -30.37 22.46
C ALA A 18 8.35 -28.85 22.46
N ALA A 19 9.44 -28.18 22.07
CA ALA A 19 9.33 -26.87 21.48
C ALA A 19 8.41 -27.04 20.27
N CYS A 20 7.15 -26.64 20.38
CA CYS A 20 6.32 -26.38 19.22
C CYS A 20 7.06 -25.31 18.42
N GLY A 21 7.85 -25.73 17.44
CA GLY A 21 8.10 -24.92 16.27
C GLY A 21 6.73 -24.48 15.81
N ARG A 22 6.46 -23.17 15.94
CA ARG A 22 5.37 -22.57 15.18
C ARG A 22 5.77 -22.85 13.75
N GLU A 23 5.10 -23.79 13.10
CA GLU A 23 5.01 -23.83 11.66
C GLU A 23 4.77 -22.38 11.23
N ALA A 24 5.76 -21.79 10.56
CA ALA A 24 5.51 -20.62 9.76
C ALA A 24 4.39 -21.04 8.82
N ALA A 25 3.20 -20.48 9.04
CA ALA A 25 2.10 -20.62 8.12
C ALA A 25 2.65 -20.36 6.71
N PRO A 26 2.22 -21.11 5.69
CA PRO A 26 2.66 -20.85 4.34
C PRO A 26 2.32 -19.39 4.07
N GLY A 27 3.35 -18.55 4.01
CA GLY A 27 3.20 -17.22 3.46
C GLY A 27 2.68 -17.49 2.07
N THR A 28 1.40 -17.18 1.84
CA THR A 28 0.95 -16.85 0.50
C THR A 28 2.03 -15.92 -0.02
N SER A 29 2.82 -16.40 -0.97
CA SER A 29 3.71 -15.54 -1.73
C SER A 29 2.77 -14.48 -2.28
N ALA A 30 2.72 -13.32 -1.62
CA ALA A 30 1.86 -12.23 -2.02
C ALA A 30 2.41 -11.83 -3.37
N ALA A 31 1.74 -12.30 -4.43
CA ALA A 31 2.11 -11.93 -5.79
C ALA A 31 2.20 -10.40 -5.84
N ALA A 32 3.19 -9.88 -6.56
CA ALA A 32 3.41 -8.45 -6.58
C ALA A 32 2.15 -7.75 -7.12
N GLU A 33 1.41 -7.06 -6.25
CA GLU A 33 0.19 -6.35 -6.63
C GLU A 33 0.60 -5.02 -7.26
N HIS A 34 0.06 -4.75 -8.44
CA HIS A 34 0.28 -3.52 -9.19
C HIS A 34 -1.06 -2.86 -9.46
N LEU A 35 -1.26 -1.68 -8.88
CA LEU A 35 -2.47 -0.89 -9.04
C LEU A 35 -2.10 0.45 -9.65
N GLU A 36 -2.85 0.90 -10.64
CA GLU A 36 -2.57 2.15 -11.35
C GLU A 36 -3.81 3.04 -11.39
N TRP A 37 -3.57 4.34 -11.25
CA TRP A 37 -4.57 5.38 -11.44
C TRP A 37 -4.03 6.45 -12.37
N ARG A 38 -4.92 7.04 -13.17
CA ARG A 38 -4.61 8.15 -14.08
C ARG A 38 -5.63 9.26 -13.96
N GLY A 39 -5.20 10.49 -14.18
CA GLY A 39 -6.10 11.63 -14.27
C GLY A 39 -5.42 12.83 -14.90
N SER A 40 -6.23 13.79 -15.32
CA SER A 40 -5.76 15.10 -15.75
C SER A 40 -6.36 16.17 -14.85
N SER A 41 -5.57 17.18 -14.54
CA SER A 41 -6.01 18.33 -13.75
C SER A 41 -5.71 19.62 -14.50
N SER A 42 -6.43 20.69 -14.16
CA SER A 42 -6.18 21.99 -14.77
C SER A 42 -4.85 22.55 -14.26
N CYS A 43 -4.27 23.46 -15.02
CA CYS A 43 -3.02 24.11 -14.66
C CYS A 43 -3.18 25.62 -14.81
N ALA A 44 -2.60 26.39 -13.89
CA ALA A 44 -2.77 27.85 -13.87
C ALA A 44 -2.07 28.54 -15.06
N ASP A 45 -0.96 27.97 -15.51
CA ASP A 45 -0.04 28.54 -16.49
C ASP A 45 0.39 27.51 -17.56
N CYS A 46 -0.32 26.39 -17.64
CA CYS A 46 -0.06 25.33 -18.61
C CYS A 46 -1.39 24.70 -19.09
N ASP A 47 -1.34 23.88 -20.14
CA ASP A 47 -2.52 23.30 -20.79
C ASP A 47 -3.17 22.19 -19.93
N GLY A 48 -2.44 21.67 -18.95
CA GLY A 48 -2.92 20.70 -17.98
C GLY A 48 -1.78 19.89 -17.36
N ILE A 49 -2.12 19.10 -16.34
CA ILE A 49 -1.18 18.18 -15.70
C ILE A 49 -1.75 16.77 -15.82
N GLU A 50 -1.05 15.90 -16.55
CA GLU A 50 -1.33 14.47 -16.59
C GLU A 50 -0.64 13.78 -15.41
N THR A 51 -1.42 13.04 -14.63
CA THR A 51 -0.94 12.33 -13.44
C THR A 51 -1.10 10.83 -13.63
N VAL A 52 -0.04 10.08 -13.34
CA VAL A 52 -0.05 8.61 -13.24
C VAL A 52 0.47 8.21 -11.88
N LEU A 53 -0.33 7.48 -11.11
CA LEU A 53 0.08 6.90 -9.83
C LEU A 53 0.04 5.38 -9.93
N VAL A 54 1.17 4.74 -9.63
CA VAL A 54 1.28 3.29 -9.53
C VAL A 54 1.65 2.94 -8.10
N LEU A 55 0.86 2.06 -7.48
CA LEU A 55 1.21 1.40 -6.23
C LEU A 55 1.70 -0.02 -6.53
N GLN A 56 2.83 -0.36 -5.92
CA GLN A 56 3.39 -1.70 -5.92
C GLN A 56 3.40 -2.26 -4.50
N ARG A 57 3.02 -3.52 -4.35
CA ARG A 57 3.18 -4.29 -3.13
C ARG A 57 3.88 -5.60 -3.45
N ASP A 58 5.00 -5.88 -2.79
CA ASP A 58 5.68 -7.18 -2.85
C ASP A 58 5.97 -7.66 -1.42
N GLY A 59 5.22 -8.66 -0.96
CA GLY A 59 5.26 -9.10 0.43
C GLY A 59 4.95 -7.97 1.42
N GLN A 60 5.95 -7.55 2.19
CA GLN A 60 5.87 -6.45 3.16
C GLN A 60 6.42 -5.11 2.61
N ALA A 61 6.95 -5.09 1.39
CA ALA A 61 7.41 -3.87 0.74
C ALA A 61 6.22 -3.19 0.04
N HIS A 62 6.07 -1.88 0.32
CA HIS A 62 5.03 -1.03 -0.26
C HIS A 62 5.73 0.14 -0.96
N GLY A 63 5.73 0.14 -2.30
CA GLY A 63 6.35 1.16 -3.12
C GLY A 63 5.31 1.92 -3.93
N TYR A 64 5.57 3.20 -4.24
CA TYR A 64 4.80 3.93 -5.23
C TYR A 64 5.71 4.58 -6.26
N ARG A 65 5.14 4.84 -7.44
CA ARG A 65 5.65 5.77 -8.42
C ARG A 65 4.54 6.74 -8.80
N LEU A 66 4.80 8.02 -8.67
CA LEU A 66 3.94 9.11 -9.11
C LEU A 66 4.64 9.88 -10.21
N SER A 67 3.92 10.16 -11.28
CA SER A 67 4.44 10.89 -12.42
C SER A 67 3.47 11.99 -12.81
N GLU A 68 3.97 13.22 -12.90
CA GLU A 68 3.20 14.40 -13.28
C GLU A 68 3.84 15.00 -14.53
N THR A 69 3.06 15.13 -15.60
CA THR A 69 3.51 15.72 -16.88
C THR A 69 2.73 17.01 -17.11
N TYR A 70 3.45 18.12 -17.06
CA TYR A 70 2.95 19.47 -17.25
C TYR A 70 2.99 19.77 -18.75
N LEU A 71 1.82 19.94 -19.34
CA LEU A 71 1.65 20.14 -20.78
C LEU A 71 1.70 21.63 -21.11
N ALA A 72 2.49 22.04 -22.08
CA ALA A 72 2.54 23.41 -22.57
C ALA A 72 2.66 23.44 -24.11
N ALA A 73 2.34 24.58 -24.71
CA ALA A 73 2.36 24.75 -26.16
C ALA A 73 3.72 24.40 -26.82
N GLU A 74 4.82 24.68 -26.13
CA GLU A 74 6.19 24.47 -26.64
C GLU A 74 6.83 23.15 -26.16
N GLY A 75 6.08 22.29 -25.46
CA GLY A 75 6.57 20.99 -24.99
C GLY A 75 5.96 20.54 -23.67
N ALA A 76 6.53 19.49 -23.08
CA ALA A 76 6.07 18.95 -21.80
C ALA A 76 7.24 18.80 -20.81
N ALA A 77 6.96 19.07 -19.54
CA ALA A 77 7.89 18.83 -18.45
C ALA A 77 7.37 17.70 -17.57
N ARG A 78 8.20 16.69 -17.33
CA ARG A 78 7.84 15.53 -16.52
C ARG A 78 8.58 15.54 -15.20
N PHE A 79 7.85 15.28 -14.12
CA PHE A 79 8.36 15.11 -12.77
C PHE A 79 7.93 13.74 -12.26
N ASP A 80 8.88 13.02 -11.68
CA ASP A 80 8.64 11.70 -11.09
C ASP A 80 8.99 11.77 -9.60
N ASP A 81 8.12 11.18 -8.77
CA ASP A 81 8.28 11.02 -7.33
C ASP A 81 8.05 9.54 -6.98
N ALA A 82 8.84 9.02 -6.05
CA ALA A 82 8.79 7.62 -5.65
C ALA A 82 9.15 7.48 -4.18
N GLY A 83 8.64 6.42 -3.57
CA GLY A 83 8.89 6.13 -2.16
C GLY A 83 7.95 5.09 -1.63
N SER A 84 7.60 5.19 -0.35
CA SER A 84 6.71 4.25 0.32
C SER A 84 5.29 4.78 0.45
N TRP A 85 4.34 3.87 0.63
CA TRP A 85 2.97 4.23 0.95
C TRP A 85 2.39 3.34 2.03
N GLU A 86 1.38 3.87 2.70
CA GLU A 86 0.61 3.18 3.72
C GLU A 86 -0.86 3.59 3.67
N VAL A 87 -1.71 2.75 4.25
CA VAL A 87 -3.16 2.97 4.30
C VAL A 87 -3.55 3.31 5.73
N GLU A 88 -4.24 4.44 5.89
CA GLU A 88 -4.88 4.86 7.13
C GLU A 88 -6.37 5.06 6.92
N GLY A 89 -7.16 4.08 7.33
CA GLY A 89 -8.59 4.04 7.02
C GLY A 89 -8.81 4.00 5.50
N ALA A 90 -9.43 5.06 4.95
CA ALA A 90 -9.65 5.21 3.51
C ALA A 90 -8.67 6.21 2.86
N VAL A 91 -7.52 6.47 3.48
CA VAL A 91 -6.50 7.40 2.97
C VAL A 91 -5.21 6.65 2.67
N LEU A 92 -4.68 6.85 1.48
CA LEU A 92 -3.31 6.51 1.10
C LEU A 92 -2.40 7.67 1.51
N ARG A 93 -1.43 7.43 2.38
CA ARG A 93 -0.32 8.34 2.62
C ARG A 93 0.90 7.85 1.85
N MET A 94 1.54 8.75 1.13
CA MET A 94 2.82 8.49 0.45
C MET A 94 3.90 9.35 1.08
N LEU A 95 5.07 8.75 1.26
CA LEU A 95 6.28 9.41 1.70
C LEU A 95 7.36 9.17 0.63
N GLY A 96 7.73 10.23 -0.07
CA GLY A 96 8.73 10.16 -1.12
C GLY A 96 10.15 10.14 -0.56
N GLU A 97 11.08 9.58 -1.34
CA GLU A 97 12.50 9.49 -1.00
C GLU A 97 13.13 10.88 -0.79
N GLY A 98 12.63 11.90 -1.48
CA GLY A 98 13.02 13.30 -1.32
C GLY A 98 12.36 14.01 -0.13
N GLY A 99 11.58 13.30 0.69
CA GLY A 99 10.82 13.86 1.82
C GLY A 99 9.50 14.53 1.44
N SER A 100 9.02 14.34 0.20
CA SER A 100 7.67 14.76 -0.20
C SER A 100 6.63 13.95 0.59
N GLU A 101 5.52 14.60 0.94
CA GLU A 101 4.35 13.93 1.49
C GLU A 101 3.14 14.20 0.61
N ARG A 102 2.39 13.13 0.30
CA ARG A 102 1.13 13.24 -0.44
C ARG A 102 0.05 12.37 0.21
N ARG A 103 -1.21 12.76 0.04
CA ARG A 103 -2.38 12.05 0.56
C ARG A 103 -3.48 11.94 -0.50
N TYR A 104 -4.00 10.73 -0.70
CA TYR A 104 -5.20 10.50 -1.51
C TYR A 104 -6.26 9.79 -0.67
N ALA A 105 -7.50 10.27 -0.70
CA ALA A 105 -8.61 9.46 -0.19
C ALA A 105 -9.10 8.51 -1.28
N VAL A 106 -9.32 7.26 -0.91
CA VAL A 106 -9.98 6.26 -1.74
C VAL A 106 -11.49 6.50 -1.69
N LEU A 107 -12.09 6.79 -2.84
CA LEU A 107 -13.53 6.98 -2.99
C LEU A 107 -14.25 5.62 -3.10
N PRO A 108 -15.57 5.56 -2.84
CA PRO A 108 -16.33 4.31 -2.92
C PRO A 108 -16.30 3.61 -4.29
N ASP A 109 -16.04 4.37 -5.36
CA ASP A 109 -15.92 3.91 -6.75
C ASP A 109 -14.48 3.51 -7.12
N GLY A 110 -13.53 3.52 -6.17
CA GLY A 110 -12.14 3.16 -6.38
C GLY A 110 -11.25 4.28 -6.90
N ARG A 111 -11.81 5.47 -7.16
CA ARG A 111 -11.03 6.64 -7.55
C ARG A 111 -10.23 7.22 -6.39
N LEU A 112 -9.20 7.98 -6.72
CA LEU A 112 -8.35 8.64 -5.74
C LEU A 112 -8.54 10.15 -5.77
N GLN A 113 -8.93 10.71 -4.62
CA GLN A 113 -9.12 12.15 -4.46
C GLN A 113 -7.97 12.75 -3.66
N ALA A 114 -7.18 13.61 -4.30
CA ALA A 114 -6.06 14.30 -3.65
C ALA A 114 -6.52 15.14 -2.46
N ARG A 115 -5.69 15.14 -1.40
CA ARG A 115 -5.92 15.86 -0.14
C ARG A 115 -4.77 16.81 0.18
N ASP A 116 -5.09 17.93 0.80
CA ASP A 116 -4.10 18.87 1.31
C ASP A 116 -3.44 18.36 2.61
N GLY A 117 -2.49 19.15 3.14
CA GLY A 117 -1.79 18.85 4.38
C GLY A 117 -2.71 18.68 5.61
N ALA A 118 -3.92 19.25 5.58
CA ALA A 118 -4.93 19.14 6.62
C ALA A 118 -5.95 18.01 6.36
N GLY A 119 -5.78 17.23 5.28
CA GLY A 119 -6.68 16.14 4.89
C GLY A 119 -7.94 16.59 4.15
N ARG A 120 -8.07 17.87 3.79
CA ARG A 120 -9.22 18.39 3.05
C ARG A 120 -9.06 18.11 1.57
N ARG A 121 -10.18 18.04 0.83
CA ARG A 121 -10.15 17.95 -0.64
C ARG A 121 -9.39 19.14 -1.21
N LEU A 122 -8.47 18.89 -2.16
CA LEU A 122 -7.96 19.97 -3.01
C LEU A 122 -9.11 20.56 -3.83
N ARG A 123 -9.03 21.85 -4.15
CA ARG A 123 -10.10 22.51 -4.91
C ARG A 123 -10.11 22.00 -6.35
N SER A 124 -11.25 22.12 -7.00
CA SER A 124 -11.39 21.85 -8.43
C SER A 124 -10.31 22.60 -9.20
N GLY A 125 -9.55 21.85 -10.00
CA GLY A 125 -8.41 22.34 -10.74
C GLY A 125 -7.07 21.77 -10.31
N ASP A 126 -6.81 21.64 -9.00
CA ASP A 126 -5.55 21.11 -8.44
C ASP A 126 -5.70 19.67 -7.90
N GLY A 127 -6.90 19.10 -8.06
CA GLY A 127 -7.31 17.87 -7.38
C GLY A 127 -8.49 17.20 -8.04
N GLU A 128 -8.49 17.09 -9.37
CA GLU A 128 -9.36 16.14 -10.06
C GLU A 128 -9.11 14.73 -9.49
N ALA A 129 -10.14 13.89 -9.49
CA ALA A 129 -9.98 12.52 -9.01
C ALA A 129 -9.19 11.70 -10.04
N LEU A 130 -8.27 10.85 -9.57
CA LEU A 130 -7.59 9.87 -10.43
C LEU A 130 -8.49 8.64 -10.59
N GLU A 131 -8.65 8.21 -11.82
CA GLU A 131 -9.45 7.06 -12.23
C GLU A 131 -8.61 5.78 -12.17
N PRO A 132 -9.13 4.66 -11.63
CA PRO A 132 -8.41 3.40 -11.64
C PRO A 132 -8.25 2.88 -13.07
N VAL A 133 -7.05 2.43 -13.40
CA VAL A 133 -6.78 1.72 -14.67
C VAL A 133 -7.06 0.24 -14.44
N ALA A 134 -7.96 -0.33 -15.25
CA ALA A 134 -8.26 -1.75 -15.17
C ALA A 134 -6.98 -2.58 -15.40
N VAL A 135 -6.70 -3.53 -14.50
CA VAL A 135 -5.60 -4.48 -14.66
C VAL A 135 -5.99 -5.48 -15.74
N GLY A 136 -5.67 -5.15 -17.00
CA GLY A 136 -5.93 -6.02 -18.15
C GLY A 136 -6.16 -5.23 -19.43
N GLN A 137 -5.07 -4.96 -20.16
CA GLN A 137 -4.93 -5.08 -21.62
C GLN A 137 -3.56 -4.53 -22.01
N ASP A 138 -2.54 -5.36 -21.84
CA ASP A 138 -1.33 -5.30 -22.67
C ASP A 138 -1.74 -5.86 -24.06
N PRO A 139 -1.55 -5.13 -25.18
CA PRO A 139 -1.87 -5.64 -26.52
C PRO A 139 -1.02 -6.84 -26.94
#